data_AF-A0A803P752-F1
#
_entry.id   AF-A0A803P752-F1
#
_cell.length_a   1.000
_cell.length_b   1.000
_cell.length_c   1.000
_cell.angle_alpha   90.00
_cell.angle_beta   90.00
_cell.angle_gamma   90.00
#
_symmetry.space_group_name_H-M   'P 1'
#
loop_
_entity.id
_entity.type
_entity.pdbx_description
1 polymer ?
#
loop_
_entity_poly.entity_id
_entity_poly.type
_entity_poly.pdbx_seq_one_letter_code
_entity_poly.pdbx_strand_id
1 'polypeptide(L)'
;MKGRSSGRISAKWIPFVSMFSFFLGVLITISSSRMWTPPESTNQLISSHRHDQELQVVAEDCATKKPVQEKEVMSEIHKTHKSIQSLDKQMAMIQMELAATRSSRELGSSSEGSDTKPTLPNEGTTRKKVFIVIGINTAFSSRKRRDSVRETWMPQGEKLLQLEREKGIVIRFTIGHSATSNSILDRAIDSEEAQHKDFLRLEHIEGYHELSAKTKIYFSTAVQNGMLISMSRLMMMFTSI
;
A
#
# COMPACT_ATOMS: atom_id res chain seq x y z
N MET A 1 -16.55 -21.49 -55.93
CA MET A 1 -15.43 -22.46 -56.01
C MET A 1 -14.12 -21.71 -55.76
N LYS A 2 -13.44 -21.95 -54.64
CA LYS A 2 -12.06 -21.47 -54.40
C LYS A 2 -11.38 -22.48 -53.48
N GLY A 3 -10.69 -23.46 -54.08
CA GLY A 3 -10.00 -24.53 -53.35
C GLY A 3 -8.81 -23.97 -52.58
N ARG A 4 -8.77 -24.22 -51.27
CA ARG A 4 -7.56 -24.06 -50.45
C ARG A 4 -6.76 -25.35 -50.57
N SER A 5 -5.67 -25.29 -51.33
CA SER A 5 -4.65 -26.34 -51.34
C SER A 5 -3.97 -26.38 -49.97
N SER A 6 -4.40 -27.31 -49.12
CA SER A 6 -3.66 -27.69 -47.93
C SER A 6 -2.38 -28.38 -48.36
N GLY A 7 -1.28 -27.63 -48.47
CA GLY A 7 0.05 -28.17 -48.66
C GLY A 7 0.39 -29.11 -47.50
N ARG A 8 0.22 -30.41 -47.71
CA ARG A 8 0.61 -31.45 -46.75
C ARG A 8 2.13 -31.44 -46.71
N ILE A 9 2.69 -30.83 -45.67
CA ILE A 9 4.13 -30.87 -45.41
C ILE A 9 4.45 -32.36 -45.20
N SER A 10 5.22 -32.94 -46.13
CA SER A 10 5.57 -34.35 -46.07
C SER A 10 6.33 -34.63 -44.77
N ALA A 11 5.97 -35.69 -44.05
CA ALA A 11 6.56 -36.04 -42.75
C ALA A 11 8.09 -36.19 -42.78
N LYS A 12 8.67 -36.31 -43.98
CA LYS A 12 10.10 -36.31 -44.25
C LYS A 12 10.79 -34.97 -43.95
N TRP A 13 10.04 -33.86 -43.86
CA TRP A 13 10.55 -32.52 -43.53
C TRP A 13 10.56 -32.21 -42.03
N ILE A 14 9.89 -33.03 -41.21
CA ILE A 14 9.85 -32.88 -39.75
C ILE A 14 11.26 -32.84 -39.12
N PRO A 15 12.21 -33.73 -39.47
CA PRO A 15 13.56 -33.66 -38.87
C PRO A 15 14.31 -32.38 -39.26
N PHE A 16 14.12 -31.88 -40.49
CA PHE A 16 14.77 -30.65 -40.95
C PHE A 16 14.22 -29.40 -40.25
N VAL A 17 12.91 -29.33 -40.05
CA VAL A 17 12.27 -28.23 -39.32
C VAL A 17 12.64 -28.24 -37.84
N SER A 18 12.72 -29.43 -37.23
CA SER A 18 13.14 -29.62 -35.83
C SER A 18 14.60 -29.22 -35.59
N MET A 19 15.49 -29.57 -36.53
CA MET A 19 16.89 -29.20 -36.43
C MET A 19 17.08 -27.68 -36.58
N PHE A 20 16.34 -27.04 -37.50
CA PHE A 20 16.39 -25.59 -37.66
C PHE A 20 15.86 -24.83 -36.43
N SER A 21 14.77 -25.28 -35.80
CA SER A 21 14.24 -24.65 -34.58
C SER A 21 15.18 -24.80 -33.39
N PHE A 22 15.90 -25.93 -33.28
CA PHE A 22 16.91 -26.13 -32.26
C PHE A 22 18.08 -25.15 -32.41
N PHE A 23 18.62 -25.00 -33.62
CA PHE A 23 19.72 -24.05 -33.87
C PHE A 23 19.28 -22.59 -33.67
N LEU A 24 18.04 -22.23 -34.03
CA LEU A 24 17.51 -20.90 -33.79
C LEU A 24 17.33 -20.62 -32.28
N GLY A 25 16.88 -21.62 -31.51
CA GLY A 25 16.77 -21.51 -30.05
C GLY A 25 18.13 -21.37 -29.35
N VAL A 26 19.15 -22.09 -29.81
CA VAL A 26 20.54 -21.97 -29.31
C VAL A 26 21.11 -20.59 -29.65
N LEU A 27 20.87 -20.07 -30.86
CA LEU A 27 21.29 -18.72 -31.24
C LEU A 27 20.59 -17.65 -30.40
N ILE A 28 19.29 -17.76 -30.14
CA ILE A 28 18.56 -16.82 -29.27
C ILE A 28 19.09 -16.87 -27.83
N THR A 29 19.40 -18.07 -27.33
CA THR A 29 19.94 -18.26 -25.97
C THR A 29 21.36 -17.69 -25.83
N ILE A 30 22.22 -17.92 -26.83
CA ILE A 30 23.59 -17.37 -26.89
C ILE A 30 23.58 -15.85 -27.12
N SER A 31 22.61 -15.33 -27.88
CA SER A 31 22.46 -13.88 -28.07
C SER A 31 21.90 -13.20 -26.82
N SER A 32 21.02 -13.88 -26.07
CA SER A 32 20.44 -13.36 -24.82
C SER A 32 21.41 -13.44 -23.65
N SER A 33 22.27 -14.47 -23.60
CA SER A 33 23.33 -14.56 -22.59
C SER A 33 24.43 -13.50 -22.76
N ARG A 34 24.54 -12.89 -23.96
CA ARG A 34 25.46 -11.77 -24.22
C ARG A 34 24.87 -10.40 -23.88
N MET A 35 23.57 -10.30 -23.62
CA MET A 35 22.89 -9.07 -23.20
C MET A 35 22.67 -9.00 -21.67
N TRP A 36 22.87 -10.11 -20.95
CA TRP A 36 22.77 -10.18 -19.50
C TRP A 36 24.03 -10.77 -18.87
N THR A 37 25.14 -10.08 -19.06
CA THR A 37 26.13 -9.95 -17.99
C THR A 37 25.90 -8.59 -17.35
N PRO A 38 25.65 -8.49 -16.03
CA PRO A 38 25.73 -7.20 -15.37
C PRO A 38 27.20 -6.73 -15.49
N PRO A 39 27.48 -5.45 -15.78
CA PRO A 39 28.80 -4.90 -15.57
C PRO A 39 29.05 -4.82 -14.06
N GLU A 40 29.43 -5.93 -13.44
CA GLU A 40 30.04 -5.94 -12.11
C GLU A 40 31.52 -5.58 -12.26
N SER A 41 31.86 -4.29 -12.24
CA SER A 41 33.22 -3.82 -11.94
C SER A 41 33.36 -2.29 -11.94
N THR A 42 32.61 -1.57 -11.10
CA THR A 42 33.02 -0.17 -10.79
C THR A 42 32.65 0.31 -9.38
N ASN A 43 31.73 -0.33 -8.67
CA ASN A 43 31.29 0.17 -7.36
C ASN A 43 31.99 -0.44 -6.13
N GLN A 44 32.92 -1.39 -6.30
CA GLN A 44 33.72 -1.91 -5.17
C GLN A 44 34.97 -1.06 -4.86
N LEU A 45 35.38 -0.13 -5.74
CA LEU A 45 36.55 0.71 -5.46
C LEU A 45 36.27 1.92 -4.57
N ILE A 46 35.00 2.27 -4.36
CA ILE A 46 34.63 3.44 -3.54
C ILE A 46 34.25 3.04 -2.11
N SER A 47 33.87 1.77 -1.88
CA SER A 47 33.57 1.28 -0.53
C SER A 47 34.82 0.87 0.27
N SER A 48 35.89 0.40 -0.40
CA SER A 48 37.12 0.01 0.30
C SER A 48 37.86 1.23 0.87
N HIS A 49 37.95 2.33 0.10
CA HIS A 49 38.68 3.53 0.53
C HIS A 49 38.03 4.26 1.71
N ARG A 50 36.73 4.07 1.96
CA ARG A 50 36.05 4.68 3.11
C ARG A 50 36.20 3.88 4.40
N HIS A 51 36.42 2.57 4.33
CA HIS A 51 36.65 1.76 5.53
C HIS A 51 38.11 1.74 5.96
N ASP A 52 39.05 1.82 5.01
CA ASP A 52 40.47 1.86 5.35
C ASP A 52 40.91 3.23 5.89
N GLN A 53 40.23 4.33 5.52
CA GLN A 53 40.50 5.67 6.07
C GLN A 53 39.90 5.88 7.47
N GLU A 54 38.86 5.12 7.85
CA GLU A 54 38.28 5.18 9.20
C GLU A 54 39.08 4.35 10.22
N LEU A 55 39.68 3.24 9.79
CA LEU A 55 40.53 2.40 10.65
C LEU A 55 41.90 3.00 10.94
N GLN A 56 42.42 3.88 10.07
CA GLN A 56 43.69 4.56 10.30
C GLN A 56 43.56 5.80 11.20
N VAL A 57 42.40 6.45 11.24
CA VAL A 57 42.13 7.62 12.09
C VAL A 57 41.89 7.23 13.56
N VAL A 58 41.58 5.96 13.83
CA VAL A 58 41.29 5.46 15.20
C VAL A 58 42.52 4.83 15.89
N ALA A 59 43.60 4.55 15.15
CA ALA A 59 44.77 3.84 15.69
C ALA A 59 45.88 4.77 16.25
N GLU A 60 45.81 6.08 16.05
CA GLU A 60 46.93 7.00 16.34
C GLU A 60 46.73 7.93 17.56
N ASP A 61 45.90 7.55 18.53
CA ASP A 61 45.85 8.34 19.78
C ASP A 61 45.64 7.46 21.02
N CYS A 62 46.56 6.52 21.23
CA CYS A 62 46.69 5.80 22.48
C CYS A 62 48.07 6.07 23.10
N ALA A 63 48.29 7.31 23.54
CA ALA A 63 49.29 7.63 24.53
C ALA A 63 48.98 8.98 25.21
N THR A 64 48.22 8.97 26.32
CA THR A 64 48.58 9.65 27.60
C THR A 64 47.37 9.72 28.54
N LYS A 65 47.58 9.27 29.77
CA LYS A 65 46.66 9.29 30.94
C LYS A 65 46.01 10.66 31.19
N LYS A 66 44.70 10.74 31.49
CA LYS A 66 44.07 11.67 32.47
C LYS A 66 42.58 11.41 32.75
N PRO A 67 42.08 11.66 33.98
CA PRO A 67 40.70 11.37 34.42
C PRO A 67 39.76 12.56 34.20
N VAL A 68 39.22 12.74 32.99
CA VAL A 68 38.32 13.87 32.68
C VAL A 68 36.99 13.46 32.03
N GLN A 69 36.86 12.26 31.45
CA GLN A 69 35.66 11.86 30.68
C GLN A 69 34.45 11.35 31.50
N GLU A 70 34.62 10.91 32.76
CA GLU A 70 33.49 10.32 33.52
C GLU A 70 32.42 11.35 33.94
N LYS A 71 32.81 12.62 34.16
CA LYS A 71 31.88 13.66 34.59
C LYS A 71 30.92 14.10 33.47
N GLU A 72 31.41 14.10 32.24
CA GLU A 72 30.64 14.52 31.07
C GLU A 72 29.58 13.45 30.71
N VAL A 73 29.99 12.18 30.65
CA VAL A 73 29.10 11.02 30.42
C VAL A 73 28.02 10.92 31.50
N MET A 74 28.40 11.10 32.79
CA MET A 74 27.42 11.10 33.87
C MET A 74 26.42 12.25 33.76
N SER A 75 26.85 13.45 33.35
CA SER A 75 25.93 14.59 33.15
C SER A 75 24.94 14.32 32.00
N GLU A 76 25.40 13.62 30.95
CA GLU A 76 24.60 13.28 29.79
C GLU A 76 23.56 12.21 30.11
N ILE A 77 23.92 11.20 30.92
CA ILE A 77 22.99 10.20 31.46
C ILE A 77 21.92 10.85 32.35
N HIS A 78 22.29 11.83 33.17
CA HIS A 78 21.30 12.56 33.98
C HIS A 78 20.35 13.39 33.10
N LYS A 79 20.83 13.93 31.98
CA LYS A 79 20.01 14.66 31.00
C LYS A 79 19.04 13.72 30.28
N THR A 80 19.48 12.53 29.87
CA THR A 80 18.60 11.54 29.23
C THR A 80 17.53 11.02 30.20
N HIS A 81 17.89 10.74 31.45
CA HIS A 81 16.92 10.32 32.46
C HIS A 81 15.85 11.38 32.73
N LYS A 82 16.23 12.66 32.77
CA LYS A 82 15.27 13.79 32.86
C LYS A 82 14.34 13.86 31.65
N SER A 83 14.85 13.64 30.45
CA SER A 83 14.02 13.63 29.23
C SER A 83 13.01 12.47 29.24
N ILE A 84 13.43 11.27 29.66
CA ILE A 84 12.54 10.10 29.79
C ILE A 84 11.44 10.38 30.80
N GLN A 85 11.79 10.90 31.99
CA GLN A 85 10.81 11.25 33.02
C GLN A 85 9.81 12.31 32.54
N SER A 86 10.27 13.29 31.75
CA SER A 86 9.39 14.30 31.16
C SER A 86 8.40 13.69 30.17
N LEU A 87 8.82 12.72 29.36
CA LEU A 87 7.95 12.04 28.40
C LEU A 87 6.91 11.17 29.13
N ASP A 88 7.31 10.44 30.17
CA ASP A 88 6.37 9.65 30.99
C ASP A 88 5.29 10.53 31.62
N LYS A 89 5.66 11.73 32.09
CA LYS A 89 4.70 12.70 32.62
C LYS A 89 3.73 13.20 31.54
N GLN A 90 4.20 13.43 30.32
CA GLN A 90 3.32 13.79 29.19
C GLN A 90 2.39 12.64 28.80
N MET A 91 2.89 11.40 28.77
CA MET A 91 2.07 10.22 28.50
C MET A 91 0.97 10.05 29.54
N ALA A 92 1.29 10.20 30.83
CA ALA A 92 0.31 10.16 31.91
C ALA A 92 -0.73 11.28 31.81
N MET A 93 -0.32 12.49 31.43
CA MET A 93 -1.23 13.64 31.26
C MET A 93 -2.23 13.39 30.11
N ILE A 94 -1.75 12.92 28.96
CA ILE A 94 -2.61 12.58 27.81
C ILE A 94 -3.56 11.44 28.17
N GLN A 95 -3.08 10.40 28.86
CA GLN A 95 -3.94 9.30 29.31
C GLN A 95 -5.03 9.79 30.28
N MET A 96 -4.70 10.70 31.20
CA MET A 96 -5.66 11.32 32.11
C MET A 96 -6.69 12.18 31.36
N GLU A 97 -6.26 12.97 30.37
CA GLU A 97 -7.15 13.79 29.54
C GLU A 97 -8.10 12.92 28.68
N LEU A 98 -7.59 11.82 28.12
CA LEU A 98 -8.39 10.83 27.40
C LEU A 98 -9.41 10.13 28.32
N ALA A 99 -9.02 9.81 29.56
CA ALA A 99 -9.93 9.22 30.56
C ALA A 99 -11.02 10.21 30.98
N ALA A 100 -10.66 11.48 31.23
CA ALA A 100 -11.61 12.53 31.58
C ALA A 100 -12.61 12.81 30.45
N THR A 101 -12.14 12.88 29.20
CA THR A 101 -12.99 13.09 28.01
C THR A 101 -13.91 11.89 27.74
N ARG A 102 -13.47 10.66 28.03
CA ARG A 102 -14.32 9.46 27.95
C ARG A 102 -15.39 9.46 29.04
N SER A 103 -15.04 9.83 30.27
CA SER A 103 -15.97 9.92 31.39
C SER A 103 -17.02 11.02 31.19
N SER A 104 -16.65 12.18 30.64
CA SER A 104 -17.61 13.25 30.32
C SER A 104 -18.58 12.87 29.19
N ARG A 105 -18.15 11.98 28.28
CA ARG A 105 -19.00 11.44 27.21
C ARG A 105 -19.96 10.34 27.70
N GLU A 106 -19.64 9.64 28.78
CA GLU A 106 -20.53 8.63 29.39
C GLU A 106 -21.58 9.24 30.34
N LEU A 107 -21.32 10.40 30.95
CA LEU A 107 -22.28 11.09 31.82
C LEU A 107 -23.32 11.94 31.08
N GLY A 108 -23.21 12.09 29.75
CA GLY A 108 -24.14 12.86 28.91
C GLY A 108 -25.27 12.06 28.26
N SER A 109 -25.39 10.75 28.51
CA SER A 109 -26.38 9.88 27.83
C SER A 109 -27.45 9.27 28.75
N SER A 110 -27.78 9.94 29.85
CA SER A 110 -28.87 9.51 30.74
C SER A 110 -29.80 10.67 31.10
N SER A 111 -30.95 10.66 30.41
CA SER A 111 -32.29 11.10 30.85
C SER A 111 -32.78 12.54 30.60
N GLU A 112 -33.96 12.57 29.96
CA GLU A 112 -35.08 13.54 29.99
C GLU A 112 -35.19 14.70 28.97
N GLY A 113 -36.02 14.47 27.94
CA GLY A 113 -37.28 15.23 27.77
C GLY A 113 -37.32 16.38 26.76
N SER A 114 -38.16 16.20 25.72
CA SER A 114 -38.95 17.23 24.99
C SER A 114 -38.76 17.27 23.47
N ASP A 115 -39.89 17.23 22.78
CA ASP A 115 -40.13 17.18 21.35
C ASP A 115 -39.41 18.27 20.54
N THR A 116 -38.69 17.84 19.49
CA THR A 116 -38.85 18.35 18.11
C THR A 116 -37.95 17.53 17.18
N LYS A 117 -38.58 16.61 16.46
CA LYS A 117 -37.94 15.78 15.43
C LYS A 117 -38.04 16.49 14.08
N PRO A 118 -36.94 16.88 13.41
CA PRO A 118 -36.84 16.71 11.99
C PRO A 118 -36.35 15.30 11.74
N THR A 119 -37.21 14.50 11.11
CA THR A 119 -36.94 13.15 10.66
C THR A 119 -35.67 13.11 9.82
N LEU A 120 -34.60 12.58 10.39
CA LEU A 120 -33.55 11.88 9.65
C LEU A 120 -33.63 10.42 10.08
N PRO A 121 -33.68 9.45 9.15
CA PRO A 121 -33.75 8.05 9.51
C PRO A 121 -32.41 7.67 10.16
N ASN A 122 -32.40 7.67 11.49
CA ASN A 122 -31.43 6.93 12.28
C ASN A 122 -31.78 5.44 12.09
N GLU A 123 -31.38 4.88 10.95
CA GLU A 123 -31.09 3.46 10.90
C GLU A 123 -29.93 3.26 11.88
N GLY A 124 -30.25 2.68 13.04
CA GLY A 124 -29.28 2.07 13.92
C GLY A 124 -28.56 0.97 13.13
N THR A 125 -27.55 1.37 12.34
CA THR A 125 -26.64 0.42 11.73
C THR A 125 -25.81 -0.12 12.88
N THR A 126 -26.25 -1.26 13.42
CA THR A 126 -25.34 -2.23 14.01
C THR A 126 -24.12 -2.24 13.09
N ARG A 127 -22.97 -1.75 13.59
CA ARG A 127 -21.75 -1.62 12.77
C ARG A 127 -21.59 -2.93 12.02
N LYS A 128 -21.80 -2.90 10.69
CA LYS A 128 -21.78 -4.11 9.88
C LYS A 128 -20.43 -4.76 10.16
N LYS A 129 -20.45 -5.99 10.68
CA LYS A 129 -19.24 -6.66 11.15
C LYS A 129 -18.38 -7.00 9.94
N VAL A 130 -17.50 -6.10 9.57
CA VAL A 130 -16.58 -6.28 8.45
C VAL A 130 -15.55 -7.35 8.85
N PHE A 131 -15.52 -8.42 8.08
CA PHE A 131 -14.60 -9.53 8.24
C PHE A 131 -13.29 -9.27 7.52
N ILE A 132 -13.31 -8.89 6.24
CA ILE A 132 -12.12 -8.60 5.42
C ILE A 132 -12.39 -7.38 4.55
N VAL A 133 -11.37 -6.55 4.36
CA VAL A 133 -11.40 -5.43 3.41
C VAL A 133 -10.34 -5.65 2.33
N ILE A 134 -10.77 -5.67 1.07
CA ILE A 134 -9.94 -5.84 -0.12
C ILE A 134 -9.96 -4.54 -0.92
N GLY A 135 -8.81 -3.89 -1.01
CA GLY A 135 -8.59 -2.68 -1.78
C GLY A 135 -7.89 -3.02 -3.07
N ILE A 136 -8.51 -2.74 -4.21
CA ILE A 136 -7.90 -2.99 -5.51
C ILE A 136 -7.25 -1.69 -5.98
N ASN A 137 -5.92 -1.64 -6.05
CA ASN A 137 -5.22 -0.45 -6.49
C ASN A 137 -5.58 -0.13 -7.96
N THR A 138 -6.06 1.08 -8.24
CA THR A 138 -6.40 1.54 -9.60
C THR A 138 -5.98 3.00 -9.81
N ALA A 139 -5.68 3.39 -11.04
CA ALA A 139 -5.40 4.77 -11.42
C ALA A 139 -6.48 5.32 -12.37
N PHE A 140 -6.51 6.64 -12.57
CA PHE A 140 -7.45 7.31 -13.47
C PHE A 140 -7.50 6.69 -14.88
N SER A 141 -6.34 6.37 -15.46
CA SER A 141 -6.21 5.77 -16.80
C SER A 141 -6.62 4.29 -16.88
N SER A 142 -6.82 3.62 -15.75
CA SER A 142 -7.00 2.16 -15.68
C SER A 142 -8.45 1.69 -15.81
N ARG A 143 -9.31 2.42 -16.52
CA ARG A 143 -10.75 2.08 -16.68
C ARG A 143 -10.98 0.66 -17.22
N LYS A 144 -10.31 0.31 -18.32
CA LYS A 144 -10.42 -1.03 -18.93
C LYS A 144 -10.06 -2.17 -17.96
N ARG A 145 -9.11 -1.91 -17.07
CA ARG A 145 -8.67 -2.89 -16.06
C ARG A 145 -9.71 -3.06 -14.96
N ARG A 146 -10.36 -1.97 -14.53
CA ARG A 146 -11.50 -2.05 -13.59
C ARG A 146 -12.63 -2.87 -14.20
N ASP A 147 -12.97 -2.60 -15.45
CA ASP A 147 -14.02 -3.32 -16.16
C ASP A 147 -13.70 -4.82 -16.26
N SER A 148 -12.46 -5.17 -16.61
CA SER A 148 -12.00 -6.57 -16.62
C SER A 148 -12.10 -7.26 -15.24
N VAL A 149 -11.75 -6.56 -14.16
CA VAL A 149 -11.88 -7.09 -12.79
C VAL A 149 -13.35 -7.33 -12.42
N ARG A 150 -14.23 -6.38 -12.77
CA ARG A 150 -15.69 -6.46 -12.58
C ARG A 150 -16.30 -7.60 -13.39
N GLU A 151 -15.78 -7.87 -14.59
CA GLU A 151 -16.26 -8.96 -15.46
C GLU A 151 -15.74 -10.34 -15.03
N THR A 152 -14.59 -10.40 -14.34
CA THR A 152 -13.94 -11.68 -14.01
C THR A 152 -14.36 -12.22 -12.64
N TRP A 153 -14.04 -11.51 -11.56
CA TRP A 153 -14.16 -12.06 -10.21
C TRP A 153 -14.81 -11.13 -9.20
N MET A 154 -14.84 -9.81 -9.45
CA MET A 154 -15.43 -8.86 -8.52
C MET A 154 -16.95 -8.80 -8.71
N PRO A 155 -17.75 -9.21 -7.72
CA PRO A 155 -19.20 -9.10 -7.82
C PRO A 155 -19.62 -7.63 -7.90
N GLN A 156 -20.70 -7.37 -8.64
CA GLN A 156 -21.19 -6.03 -8.93
C GLN A 156 -22.57 -5.79 -8.30
N GLY A 157 -22.90 -4.51 -8.06
CA GLY A 157 -24.23 -4.07 -7.66
C GLY A 157 -24.75 -4.78 -6.40
N GLU A 158 -25.93 -5.40 -6.50
CA GLU A 158 -26.58 -6.05 -5.36
C GLU A 158 -25.78 -7.23 -4.81
N LYS A 159 -25.07 -7.98 -5.65
CA LYS A 159 -24.22 -9.10 -5.20
C LYS A 159 -23.05 -8.62 -4.34
N LEU A 160 -22.50 -7.43 -4.64
CA LEU A 160 -21.46 -6.81 -3.83
C LEU A 160 -22.01 -6.40 -2.46
N LEU A 161 -23.19 -5.78 -2.43
CA LEU A 161 -23.86 -5.39 -1.19
C LEU A 161 -24.28 -6.61 -0.34
N GLN A 162 -24.70 -7.69 -0.99
CA GLN A 162 -25.00 -8.96 -0.33
C GLN A 162 -23.74 -9.54 0.32
N LEU A 163 -22.62 -9.55 -0.41
CA LEU A 163 -21.33 -10.01 0.11
C LEU A 163 -20.87 -9.21 1.34
N GLU A 164 -21.05 -7.88 1.30
CA GLU A 164 -20.75 -6.99 2.43
C GLU A 164 -21.65 -7.30 3.65
N ARG A 165 -22.96 -7.48 3.44
CA ARG A 165 -23.91 -7.72 4.54
C ARG A 165 -23.80 -9.11 5.14
N GLU A 166 -23.69 -10.14 4.31
CA GLU A 166 -23.75 -11.54 4.75
C GLU A 166 -22.39 -12.05 5.22
N LYS A 167 -21.33 -11.74 4.47
CA LYS A 167 -19.98 -12.26 4.75
C LYS A 167 -19.07 -11.23 5.41
N GLY A 168 -19.46 -9.95 5.43
CA GLY A 168 -18.61 -8.88 5.92
C GLY A 168 -17.38 -8.64 5.03
N ILE A 169 -17.41 -9.04 3.76
CA ILE A 169 -16.26 -8.84 2.86
C ILE A 169 -16.52 -7.58 2.03
N VAL A 170 -15.68 -6.57 2.22
CA VAL A 170 -15.74 -5.30 1.49
C VAL A 170 -14.68 -5.34 0.38
N ILE A 171 -15.08 -5.12 -0.86
CA ILE A 171 -14.17 -5.06 -2.02
C ILE A 171 -14.40 -3.72 -2.70
N ARG A 172 -13.35 -2.89 -2.80
CA ARG A 172 -13.44 -1.57 -3.44
C ARG A 172 -12.20 -1.21 -4.25
N PHE A 173 -12.39 -0.46 -5.34
CA PHE A 173 -11.31 0.14 -6.10
C PHE A 173 -10.74 1.34 -5.37
N THR A 174 -9.48 1.26 -5.00
CA THR A 174 -8.78 2.32 -4.26
C THR A 174 -8.21 3.34 -5.23
N ILE A 175 -8.68 4.58 -5.15
CA ILE A 175 -8.31 5.68 -6.04
C ILE A 175 -8.06 6.96 -5.22
N GLY A 176 -7.01 7.71 -5.54
CA GLY A 176 -6.79 9.05 -5.00
C GLY A 176 -7.53 10.12 -5.81
N HIS A 177 -7.15 11.37 -5.58
CA HIS A 177 -7.65 12.55 -6.27
C HIS A 177 -6.65 13.02 -7.33
N SER A 178 -7.13 13.69 -8.37
CA SER A 178 -6.22 14.28 -9.34
C SER A 178 -5.51 15.50 -8.73
N ALA A 179 -4.32 15.84 -9.23
CA ALA A 179 -3.57 17.00 -8.76
C ALA A 179 -4.31 18.34 -8.99
N THR A 180 -5.27 18.36 -9.91
CA THR A 180 -6.06 19.55 -10.24
C THR A 180 -7.53 19.27 -9.92
N SER A 181 -8.06 19.94 -8.90
CA SER A 181 -9.48 19.83 -8.54
C SER A 181 -10.41 20.11 -9.74
N ASN A 182 -11.44 19.27 -9.92
CA ASN A 182 -12.41 19.34 -11.03
C ASN A 182 -11.83 19.07 -12.42
N SER A 183 -10.80 18.22 -12.51
CA SER A 183 -10.30 17.78 -13.81
C SER A 183 -11.30 16.89 -14.56
N ILE A 184 -11.12 16.75 -15.87
CA ILE A 184 -11.89 15.80 -16.70
C ILE A 184 -11.79 14.38 -16.14
N LEU A 185 -10.65 14.04 -15.53
CA LEU A 185 -10.40 12.73 -14.92
C LEU A 185 -11.28 12.52 -13.68
N ASP A 186 -11.41 13.52 -12.80
CA ASP A 186 -12.28 13.42 -11.63
C ASP A 186 -13.74 13.25 -12.05
N ARG A 187 -14.20 14.02 -13.05
CA ARG A 187 -15.56 13.88 -13.59
C ARG A 187 -15.81 12.49 -14.18
N ALA A 188 -14.82 11.90 -14.85
CA ALA A 188 -14.93 10.54 -15.36
C ALA A 188 -15.12 9.53 -14.21
N ILE A 189 -14.36 9.67 -13.12
CA ILE A 189 -14.50 8.82 -11.94
C ILE A 189 -15.85 9.05 -11.23
N ASP A 190 -16.31 10.29 -11.11
CA ASP A 190 -17.64 10.59 -10.55
C ASP A 190 -18.75 9.89 -11.35
N SER A 191 -18.63 9.88 -12.67
CA SER A 191 -19.59 9.20 -13.54
C SER A 191 -19.56 7.68 -13.39
N GLU A 192 -18.39 7.08 -13.17
CA GLU A 192 -18.26 5.64 -12.91
C GLU A 192 -18.77 5.27 -11.51
N GLU A 193 -18.45 6.07 -10.49
CA GLU A 193 -18.92 5.86 -9.11
C GLU A 193 -20.44 5.97 -9.03
N ALA A 194 -21.06 6.88 -9.77
CA ALA A 194 -22.52 6.96 -9.85
C ALA A 194 -23.18 5.67 -10.36
N GLN A 195 -22.48 4.93 -11.24
CA GLN A 195 -22.98 3.68 -11.82
C GLN A 195 -22.70 2.47 -10.93
N HIS A 196 -21.46 2.32 -10.45
CA HIS A 196 -21.01 1.08 -9.80
C HIS A 196 -20.91 1.17 -8.27
N LYS A 197 -20.72 2.37 -7.71
CA LYS A 197 -20.62 2.63 -6.27
C LYS A 197 -19.57 1.75 -5.56
N ASP A 198 -18.45 1.52 -6.23
CA ASP A 198 -17.43 0.54 -5.86
C ASP A 198 -16.04 1.16 -5.61
N PHE A 199 -15.91 2.49 -5.61
CA PHE A 199 -14.66 3.16 -5.29
C PHE A 199 -14.49 3.44 -3.80
N LEU A 200 -13.22 3.50 -3.38
CA LEU A 200 -12.76 4.06 -2.11
C LEU A 200 -11.81 5.22 -2.45
N ARG A 201 -12.26 6.44 -2.17
CA ARG A 201 -11.45 7.66 -2.38
C ARG A 201 -10.49 7.86 -1.22
N LEU A 202 -9.22 7.97 -1.54
CA LEU A 202 -8.17 8.28 -0.59
C LEU A 202 -7.81 9.76 -0.65
N GLU A 203 -7.47 10.33 0.51
CA GLU A 203 -6.86 11.65 0.62
C GLU A 203 -5.39 11.59 0.17
N HIS A 204 -5.20 11.39 -1.14
CA HIS A 204 -3.93 11.20 -1.79
C HIS A 204 -4.00 11.82 -3.18
N ILE A 205 -2.99 12.58 -3.57
CA ILE A 205 -2.87 13.04 -4.95
C ILE A 205 -2.30 11.89 -5.77
N GLU A 206 -3.03 11.39 -6.76
CA GLU A 206 -2.50 10.38 -7.68
C GLU A 206 -1.37 10.97 -8.52
N GLY A 207 -0.15 10.70 -8.07
CA GLY A 207 1.07 10.90 -8.84
C GLY A 207 1.45 9.63 -9.60
N TYR A 208 2.24 9.80 -10.67
CA TYR A 208 2.74 8.71 -11.52
C TYR A 208 3.59 7.65 -10.76
N HIS A 209 4.05 7.94 -9.53
CA HIS A 209 5.00 7.11 -8.78
C HIS A 209 4.72 6.91 -7.28
N GLU A 210 3.48 7.04 -6.81
CA GLU A 210 3.20 7.02 -5.37
C GLU A 210 2.56 5.72 -4.85
N LEU A 211 2.96 4.57 -5.39
CA LEU A 211 2.36 3.27 -5.03
C LEU A 211 2.47 2.95 -3.53
N SER A 212 3.65 3.18 -2.94
CA SER A 212 3.89 2.95 -1.50
C SER A 212 3.12 3.93 -0.61
N ALA A 213 3.02 5.19 -1.02
CA ALA A 213 2.25 6.21 -0.30
C ALA A 213 0.75 5.89 -0.32
N LYS A 214 0.24 5.44 -1.48
CA LYS A 214 -1.14 5.00 -1.63
C LYS A 214 -1.48 3.81 -0.75
N THR A 215 -0.57 2.84 -0.66
CA THR A 215 -0.70 1.72 0.27
C THR A 215 -0.77 2.22 1.72
N LYS A 216 0.17 3.07 2.15
CA LYS A 216 0.18 3.64 3.50
C LYS A 216 -1.12 4.38 3.84
N ILE A 217 -1.62 5.19 2.91
CA ILE A 217 -2.85 5.97 3.09
C ILE A 217 -4.05 5.03 3.15
N TYR A 218 -4.14 4.03 2.28
CA TYR A 218 -5.20 3.02 2.34
C TYR A 218 -5.29 2.34 3.72
N PHE A 219 -4.16 1.89 4.26
CA PHE A 219 -4.11 1.29 5.59
C PHE A 219 -4.54 2.28 6.68
N SER A 220 -4.13 3.54 6.58
CA SER A 220 -4.50 4.61 7.52
C SER A 220 -6.00 4.92 7.48
N THR A 221 -6.57 5.08 6.29
CA THR A 221 -7.99 5.35 6.08
C THR A 221 -8.87 4.20 6.58
N ALA A 222 -8.45 2.94 6.35
CA ALA A 222 -9.21 1.78 6.82
C ALA A 222 -9.31 1.71 8.36
N VAL A 223 -8.25 2.12 9.08
CA VAL A 223 -8.25 2.24 10.55
C VAL A 223 -9.16 3.36 11.00
N GLN A 224 -9.01 4.54 10.39
CA GLN A 224 -9.75 5.73 10.78
C GLN A 224 -11.26 5.58 10.58
N ASN A 225 -11.67 4.96 9.47
CA ASN A 225 -13.08 4.68 9.17
C ASN A 225 -13.66 3.54 10.02
N GLY A 226 -12.87 2.93 10.91
CA GLY A 226 -13.30 1.81 11.74
C GLY A 226 -13.75 0.61 10.92
N MET A 227 -13.26 0.46 9.69
CA MET A 227 -13.66 -0.62 8.78
C MET A 227 -13.11 -1.98 9.23
N LEU A 228 -12.26 -2.04 10.26
CA LEU A 228 -11.61 -3.28 10.71
C LEU A 228 -11.34 -3.36 12.21
N ILE A 229 -11.23 -4.61 12.67
CA ILE A 229 -10.84 -5.00 14.03
C ILE A 229 -9.34 -5.37 14.11
N SER A 230 -8.70 -5.69 12.97
CA SER A 230 -7.28 -6.08 12.90
C SER A 230 -6.66 -5.86 11.52
N MET A 231 -5.37 -5.48 11.48
CA MET A 231 -4.56 -5.27 10.27
C MET A 231 -4.42 -6.52 9.39
N SER A 232 -4.44 -7.71 9.97
CA SER A 232 -4.25 -8.98 9.23
C SER A 232 -5.40 -9.30 8.26
N ARG A 233 -6.48 -8.52 8.30
CA ARG A 233 -7.68 -8.69 7.47
C ARG A 233 -7.85 -7.60 6.42
N LEU A 234 -6.82 -6.77 6.27
CA LEU A 234 -6.74 -5.72 5.27
C LEU A 234 -5.79 -6.17 4.17
N MET A 235 -6.28 -6.24 2.94
CA MET A 235 -5.48 -6.64 1.79
C MET A 235 -5.56 -5.58 0.70
N MET A 236 -4.43 -5.25 0.09
CA MET A 236 -4.36 -4.44 -1.11
C MET A 236 -3.87 -5.31 -2.28
N MET A 237 -4.66 -5.37 -3.35
CA MET A 237 -4.33 -6.10 -4.57
C MET A 237 -3.84 -5.15 -5.66
N PHE A 238 -2.83 -5.58 -6.41
CA PHE A 238 -2.30 -4.87 -7.57
C PHE A 238 -2.62 -5.67 -8.83
N THR A 239 -3.22 -5.02 -9.83
CA THR A 239 -3.48 -5.65 -11.13
C THR A 239 -2.33 -5.36 -12.09
N SER A 240 -1.71 -6.42 -12.62
CA SER A 240 -0.49 -6.34 -13.44
C SER A 240 -0.76 -5.89 -14.88
N ILE A 241 0.18 -5.11 -15.45
CA ILE A 241 0.27 -4.56 -16.83
C ILE A 241 -0.82 -4.97 -17.82
#